data_AF-M4Q2W7-F1
#
_entry.id   AF-M4Q2W7-F1
#
_cell.length_a   1.000
_cell.length_b   1.000
_cell.length_c   1.000
_cell.angle_alpha   90.00
_cell.angle_beta   90.00
_cell.angle_gamma   90.00
#
_symmetry.space_group_name_H-M   'P 1'
#
loop_
_entity.id
_entity.type
_entity.pdbx_description
1 polymer ?
#
loop_
_entity_poly.entity_id
_entity_poly.type
_entity_poly.pdbx_seq_one_letter_code
_entity_poly.pdbx_strand_id
1 'polypeptide(L)'
;SIWTQYGRKMFRNFLELTAGTWDNKQGAAVAAPADKKLSILDKIYAHRKNAVDEQKKIPALRPEALQAAYDLNIAPPQLSFPDRLRQSDYPLSLMAEIKRASPSKGIISANVCAPAQAREYAKAGASVISVLTEPEWFKGTIDDLRAVRQSLEGLPNRPAVLRKEFVFEEYQILEARLAGADTVLLIVKMLDIELLTRLYHY
;
A
#
# COMPACT_ATOMS: atom_id res chain seq x y z
N SER A 1 -26.59 -2.58 19.20
CA SER A 1 -27.12 -2.92 17.86
C SER A 1 -26.74 -1.84 16.87
N ILE A 2 -26.09 -2.21 15.76
CA ILE A 2 -25.71 -1.25 14.70
C ILE A 2 -26.93 -1.02 13.81
N TRP A 3 -27.23 0.25 13.54
CA TRP A 3 -28.35 0.67 12.70
C TRP A 3 -27.84 1.15 11.33
N THR A 4 -28.62 0.88 10.28
CA THR A 4 -28.35 1.45 8.96
C THR A 4 -28.70 2.95 8.96
N GLN A 5 -28.18 3.71 7.99
CA GLN A 5 -28.59 5.11 7.76
C GLN A 5 -30.09 5.32 7.50
N TYR A 6 -30.86 4.23 7.30
CA TYR A 6 -32.30 4.22 7.11
C TYR A 6 -33.06 3.64 8.33
N GLY A 7 -32.42 3.57 9.50
CA GLY A 7 -33.08 3.16 10.74
C GLY A 7 -33.52 1.70 10.77
N ARG A 8 -32.91 0.81 9.97
CA ARG A 8 -33.15 -0.64 10.06
C ARG A 8 -32.09 -1.28 10.97
N LYS A 9 -32.50 -2.15 11.91
CA LYS A 9 -31.56 -2.91 12.76
C LYS A 9 -30.75 -3.84 11.86
N MET A 10 -29.44 -3.62 11.76
CA MET A 10 -28.60 -4.43 10.89
C MET A 10 -28.22 -5.74 11.56
N PHE A 11 -27.85 -5.74 12.85
CA PHE A 11 -27.54 -6.96 13.61
C PHE A 11 -27.80 -6.77 15.11
N ARG A 12 -28.32 -7.81 15.80
CA ARG A 12 -28.65 -7.75 17.23
C ARG A 12 -27.44 -8.05 18.13
N ASN A 13 -26.55 -8.97 17.73
CA ASN A 13 -25.30 -9.27 18.43
C ASN A 13 -24.29 -9.91 17.49
N PHE A 14 -23.19 -9.22 17.15
CA PHE A 14 -22.14 -9.77 16.25
C PHE A 14 -21.30 -10.85 16.93
N LEU A 15 -21.26 -10.84 18.27
CA LEU A 15 -20.47 -11.76 19.08
C LEU A 15 -21.05 -13.20 19.16
N GLU A 16 -22.27 -13.41 18.68
CA GLU A 16 -22.91 -14.74 18.62
C GLU A 16 -22.85 -15.35 17.21
N LEU A 17 -22.19 -14.69 16.26
CA LEU A 17 -22.13 -15.13 14.87
C LEU A 17 -21.04 -16.20 14.71
N THR A 18 -21.39 -17.46 14.89
CA THR A 18 -20.51 -18.59 14.60
C THR A 18 -20.63 -18.97 13.12
N ALA A 19 -19.55 -18.84 12.37
CA ALA A 19 -19.42 -19.43 11.04
C ALA A 19 -19.00 -20.91 11.18
N GLY A 20 -19.51 -21.77 10.30
CA GLY A 20 -19.12 -23.18 10.27
C GLY A 20 -17.61 -23.35 10.06
N THR A 21 -16.98 -24.19 10.87
CA THR A 21 -15.58 -24.59 10.72
C THR A 21 -15.43 -25.55 9.53
N TRP A 22 -14.24 -25.57 8.94
CA TRP A 22 -13.92 -26.27 7.69
C TRP A 22 -14.04 -27.81 7.74
N ASP A 23 -14.30 -28.40 8.91
CA ASP A 23 -14.37 -29.85 9.09
C ASP A 23 -15.74 -30.49 8.80
N ASN A 24 -16.79 -29.70 8.57
CA ASN A 24 -18.15 -30.23 8.32
C ASN A 24 -18.69 -29.89 6.92
N LYS A 25 -18.06 -30.45 5.88
CA LYS A 25 -18.71 -30.60 4.56
C LYS A 25 -18.49 -32.01 4.00
N GLN A 26 -19.24 -32.97 4.52
CA GLN A 26 -19.63 -34.14 3.74
C GLN A 26 -20.98 -33.85 3.08
N GLY A 27 -21.02 -33.90 1.74
CA GLY A 27 -22.26 -33.97 0.98
C GLY A 27 -22.92 -32.64 0.60
N ALA A 28 -22.25 -31.82 -0.20
CA ALA A 28 -22.94 -30.89 -1.10
C ALA A 28 -22.30 -31.01 -2.49
N ALA A 29 -23.12 -31.42 -3.46
CA ALA A 29 -22.71 -31.63 -4.84
C ALA A 29 -21.90 -30.43 -5.37
N VAL A 30 -20.74 -30.74 -5.96
CA VAL A 30 -19.85 -29.74 -6.55
C VAL A 30 -20.55 -29.18 -7.79
N ALA A 31 -21.15 -28.00 -7.64
CA ALA A 31 -21.59 -27.23 -8.77
C ALA A 31 -20.37 -26.98 -9.68
N ALA A 32 -20.55 -27.17 -10.99
CA ALA A 32 -19.53 -26.93 -12.00
C ALA A 32 -18.87 -25.55 -11.78
N PRO A 33 -17.55 -25.42 -12.01
CA PRO A 33 -16.85 -24.16 -11.76
C PRO A 33 -17.46 -23.07 -12.63
N ALA A 34 -18.14 -22.12 -11.99
CA ALA A 34 -18.56 -20.89 -12.64
C ALA A 34 -17.32 -20.19 -13.21
N ASP A 35 -17.40 -19.73 -14.46
CA ASP A 35 -16.38 -18.91 -15.10
C ASP A 35 -15.90 -17.81 -14.15
N LYS A 36 -14.68 -17.95 -13.63
CA LYS A 36 -14.09 -16.98 -12.71
C LYS A 36 -13.87 -15.68 -13.47
N LYS A 37 -14.84 -14.77 -13.40
CA LYS A 37 -14.63 -13.36 -13.78
C LYS A 37 -13.39 -12.87 -13.03
N LEU A 38 -12.36 -12.49 -13.78
CA LEU A 38 -11.11 -11.94 -13.24
C LEU A 38 -11.43 -10.83 -12.24
N SER A 39 -10.88 -10.95 -11.03
CA SER A 39 -11.09 -9.94 -9.99
C SER A 39 -10.38 -8.64 -10.37
N ILE A 40 -10.80 -7.52 -9.76
CA ILE A 40 -10.11 -6.24 -9.96
C ILE A 40 -8.63 -6.33 -9.54
N LEU A 41 -8.33 -7.13 -8.52
CA LEU A 41 -6.97 -7.35 -8.06
C LEU A 41 -6.13 -8.07 -9.12
N ASP A 42 -6.70 -9.09 -9.78
CA ASP A 42 -6.00 -9.82 -10.85
C ASP A 42 -5.69 -8.91 -12.05
N LYS A 43 -6.63 -8.02 -12.39
CA LYS A 43 -6.44 -7.02 -13.45
C LYS A 43 -5.33 -6.02 -13.11
N ILE A 44 -5.33 -5.51 -11.88
CA ILE A 44 -4.31 -4.59 -11.40
C ILE A 44 -2.93 -5.27 -11.42
N TYR A 45 -2.84 -6.50 -10.89
CA TYR A 45 -1.61 -7.26 -10.85
C TYR A 45 -1.04 -7.49 -12.26
N ALA A 46 -1.85 -8.00 -13.19
CA ALA A 46 -1.40 -8.30 -14.55
C ALA A 46 -0.87 -7.05 -15.28
N HIS A 47 -1.59 -5.93 -15.16
CA HIS A 47 -1.15 -4.67 -15.76
C HIS A 47 0.12 -4.12 -15.08
N ARG A 48 0.18 -4.18 -13.74
CA ARG A 48 1.34 -3.67 -13.02
C ARG A 48 2.59 -4.49 -13.30
N LYS A 49 2.47 -5.82 -13.47
CA LYS A 49 3.56 -6.68 -13.90
C LYS A 49 4.14 -6.22 -15.24
N ASN A 50 3.30 -6.07 -16.26
CA ASN A 50 3.73 -5.58 -17.57
C ASN A 50 4.38 -4.18 -17.47
N ALA A 51 3.80 -3.28 -16.66
CA ALA A 51 4.36 -1.94 -16.47
C ALA A 51 5.74 -1.96 -15.79
N VAL A 52 5.95 -2.83 -14.80
CA VAL A 52 7.25 -3.02 -14.14
C VAL A 52 8.27 -3.63 -15.11
N ASP A 53 7.86 -4.60 -15.93
CA ASP A 53 8.72 -5.21 -16.95
C ASP A 53 9.21 -4.19 -18.00
N GLU A 54 8.32 -3.30 -18.48
CA GLU A 54 8.71 -2.21 -19.37
C GLU A 54 9.59 -1.18 -18.66
N GLN A 55 9.29 -0.86 -17.40
CA GLN A 55 10.06 0.09 -16.61
C GLN A 55 11.52 -0.36 -16.43
N LYS A 56 11.73 -1.66 -16.15
CA LYS A 56 13.08 -2.26 -15.99
C LYS A 56 13.93 -2.18 -17.26
N LYS A 57 13.36 -1.89 -18.43
CA LYS A 57 14.13 -1.73 -19.69
C LYS A 57 14.74 -0.32 -19.81
N ILE A 58 14.17 0.66 -19.13
CA ILE A 58 14.64 2.05 -19.14
C ILE A 58 16.03 2.09 -18.48
N PRO A 59 17.09 2.58 -19.15
CA PRO A 59 18.48 2.47 -18.64
C PRO A 59 18.69 2.95 -17.20
N ALA A 60 18.07 4.09 -16.83
CA ALA A 60 18.19 4.65 -15.49
C ALA A 60 17.39 3.90 -14.40
N LEU A 61 16.48 3.01 -14.81
CA LEU A 61 15.59 2.25 -13.93
C LEU A 61 15.86 0.75 -14.03
N ARG A 62 16.99 0.34 -14.63
CA ARG A 62 17.41 -1.06 -14.61
C ARG A 62 17.73 -1.52 -13.19
N PRO A 63 17.50 -2.80 -12.84
CA PRO A 63 17.86 -3.32 -11.53
C PRO A 63 19.30 -3.02 -11.12
N GLU A 64 20.26 -3.14 -12.04
CA GLU A 64 21.68 -2.89 -11.78
C GLU A 64 21.95 -1.41 -11.49
N ALA A 65 21.25 -0.51 -12.17
CA ALA A 65 21.37 0.93 -11.94
C ALA A 65 20.78 1.34 -10.58
N LEU A 66 19.64 0.75 -10.20
CA LEU A 66 19.05 0.97 -8.88
C LEU A 66 19.95 0.40 -7.77
N GLN A 67 20.51 -0.79 -7.98
CA GLN A 67 21.41 -1.41 -7.00
C GLN A 67 22.66 -0.55 -6.81
N ALA A 68 23.28 -0.10 -7.90
CA ALA A 68 24.43 0.80 -7.83
C ALA A 68 24.09 2.12 -7.09
N ALA A 69 22.91 2.69 -7.31
CA ALA A 69 22.47 3.89 -6.57
C ALA A 69 22.27 3.61 -5.07
N TYR A 70 21.77 2.43 -4.72
CA TYR A 70 21.60 2.01 -3.33
C TYR A 70 22.95 1.80 -2.64
N ASP A 71 23.90 1.12 -3.30
CA ASP A 71 25.24 0.86 -2.78
C ASP A 71 26.04 2.17 -2.55
N LEU A 72 25.75 3.20 -3.35
CA LEU A 72 26.27 4.57 -3.17
C LEU A 72 25.59 5.35 -2.03
N ASN A 73 24.67 4.72 -1.27
CA ASN A 73 23.91 5.34 -0.18
C ASN A 73 23.13 6.60 -0.60
N ILE A 74 22.60 6.61 -1.82
CA ILE A 74 21.80 7.73 -2.34
C ILE A 74 20.42 7.80 -1.66
N ALA A 75 19.92 6.69 -1.11
CA ALA A 75 18.62 6.66 -0.46
C ALA A 75 18.60 7.53 0.83
N PRO A 76 17.58 8.39 1.03
CA PRO A 76 17.51 9.26 2.20
C PRO A 76 17.27 8.45 3.48
N PRO A 77 17.76 8.85 4.66
CA PRO A 77 17.71 8.02 5.88
C PRO A 77 16.32 7.42 6.18
N GLN A 78 16.30 6.11 6.41
CA GLN A 78 15.11 5.32 6.74
C GLN A 78 14.74 5.47 8.21
N LEU A 79 13.44 5.55 8.50
CA LEU A 79 12.90 5.38 9.85
C LEU A 79 12.36 3.97 10.06
N SER A 80 12.51 3.47 11.30
CA SER A 80 11.83 2.24 11.73
C SER A 80 10.33 2.48 11.78
N PHE A 81 9.60 1.85 10.85
CA PHE A 81 8.14 1.95 10.78
C PHE A 81 7.43 1.46 12.06
N PRO A 82 7.79 0.29 12.65
CA PRO A 82 7.20 -0.13 13.92
C PRO A 82 7.47 0.84 15.08
N ASP A 83 8.67 1.41 15.16
CA ASP A 83 8.99 2.34 16.26
C ASP A 83 8.27 3.66 16.10
N ARG A 84 8.13 4.18 14.88
CA ARG A 84 7.34 5.38 14.60
C ARG A 84 5.87 5.21 14.99
N LEU A 85 5.31 4.00 14.84
CA LEU A 85 3.97 3.68 15.32
C LEU A 85 3.87 3.60 16.84
N ARG A 86 4.93 3.19 17.55
CA ARG A 86 4.94 3.09 19.03
C ARG A 86 5.25 4.41 19.72
N GLN A 87 5.98 5.31 19.06
CA GLN A 87 6.41 6.61 19.58
C GLN A 87 5.41 7.74 19.30
N SER A 88 4.15 7.43 19.03
CA SER A 88 3.12 8.45 18.85
C SER A 88 2.90 9.21 20.16
N ASP A 89 2.87 10.54 20.11
CA ASP A 89 2.52 11.39 21.26
C ASP A 89 1.04 11.25 21.64
N TYR A 90 0.24 10.61 20.77
CA TYR A 90 -1.18 10.36 20.96
C TYR A 90 -1.43 8.89 21.32
N PRO A 91 -2.50 8.59 22.08
CA PRO A 91 -2.92 7.21 22.39
C PRO A 91 -3.21 6.35 21.15
N LEU A 92 -3.47 6.98 20.01
CA LEU A 92 -3.72 6.33 18.73
C LEU A 92 -2.67 6.78 17.70
N SER A 93 -2.10 5.82 16.98
CA SER A 93 -1.20 6.09 15.87
C SER A 93 -1.97 6.14 14.55
N LEU A 94 -1.89 7.27 13.86
CA LEU A 94 -2.65 7.51 12.63
C LEU A 94 -1.77 7.27 11.40
N MET A 95 -2.27 6.45 10.47
CA MET A 95 -1.76 6.37 9.10
C MET A 95 -2.68 7.16 8.17
N ALA A 96 -2.23 8.31 7.70
CA ALA A 96 -2.97 9.16 6.77
C ALA A 96 -2.60 8.81 5.32
N GLU A 97 -3.60 8.60 4.46
CA GLU A 97 -3.39 8.19 3.07
C GLU A 97 -3.64 9.33 2.09
N ILE A 98 -2.68 9.56 1.18
CA ILE A 98 -2.83 10.46 0.03
C ILE A 98 -3.26 9.63 -1.17
N LYS A 99 -4.46 9.91 -1.69
CA LYS A 99 -5.08 9.14 -2.78
C LYS A 99 -5.91 10.05 -3.71
N ARG A 100 -5.61 10.01 -5.01
CA ARG A 100 -6.34 10.79 -6.04
C ARG A 100 -7.62 10.09 -6.51
N ALA A 101 -7.57 8.78 -6.70
CA ALA A 101 -8.71 8.00 -7.17
C ALA A 101 -8.74 6.60 -6.53
N SER A 102 -9.85 5.88 -6.69
CA SER A 102 -9.91 4.44 -6.43
C SER A 102 -10.85 3.74 -7.41
N PRO A 103 -10.66 2.44 -7.72
CA PRO A 103 -11.58 1.68 -8.58
C PRO A 103 -13.04 1.73 -8.14
N SER A 104 -13.28 1.84 -6.83
CA SER A 104 -14.62 1.82 -6.24
C SER A 104 -15.31 3.18 -6.18
N LYS A 105 -14.55 4.28 -6.10
CA LYS A 105 -15.10 5.64 -5.92
C LYS A 105 -14.80 6.59 -7.07
N GLY A 106 -14.01 6.17 -8.06
CA GLY A 106 -13.53 7.05 -9.12
C GLY A 106 -12.56 8.10 -8.56
N ILE A 107 -12.63 9.32 -9.09
CA ILE A 107 -11.82 10.46 -8.65
C ILE A 107 -12.29 10.92 -7.27
N ILE A 108 -11.36 10.98 -6.32
CA ILE A 108 -11.57 11.46 -4.94
C ILE A 108 -11.05 12.89 -4.80
N SER A 109 -9.83 13.15 -5.29
CA SER A 109 -9.22 14.48 -5.28
C SER A 109 -8.19 14.60 -6.40
N ALA A 110 -8.66 15.00 -7.59
CA ALA A 110 -7.79 15.08 -8.78
C ALA A 110 -6.64 16.07 -8.61
N ASN A 111 -6.88 17.18 -7.92
CA ASN A 111 -5.94 18.31 -7.81
C ASN A 111 -5.13 18.29 -6.52
N VAL A 112 -5.11 17.17 -5.78
CA VAL A 112 -4.32 17.09 -4.54
C VAL A 112 -2.83 17.22 -4.84
N CYS A 113 -2.21 18.21 -4.20
CA CYS A 113 -0.76 18.33 -4.13
C CYS A 113 -0.25 17.41 -3.02
N ALA A 114 0.28 16.25 -3.38
CA ALA A 114 0.77 15.24 -2.43
C ALA A 114 1.75 15.80 -1.39
N PRO A 115 2.81 16.57 -1.73
CA PRO A 115 3.73 17.09 -0.73
C PRO A 115 3.08 18.10 0.23
N ALA A 116 2.15 18.93 -0.25
CA ALA A 116 1.42 19.87 0.60
C ALA A 116 0.50 19.12 1.58
N GLN A 117 -0.26 18.15 1.08
CA GLN A 117 -1.14 17.32 1.91
C GLN A 117 -0.36 16.53 2.96
N ALA A 118 0.82 16.01 2.60
CA ALA A 118 1.70 15.32 3.53
C ALA A 118 2.16 16.22 4.67
N ARG A 119 2.53 17.48 4.39
CA ARG A 119 2.91 18.42 5.45
C ARG A 119 1.75 18.74 6.39
N GLU A 120 0.54 18.87 5.87
CA GLU A 120 -0.65 19.06 6.71
C GLU A 120 -0.93 17.84 7.59
N TYR A 121 -0.79 16.62 7.05
CA TYR A 121 -0.90 15.40 7.85
C TYR A 121 0.19 15.28 8.91
N ALA A 122 1.43 15.65 8.60
CA ALA A 122 2.52 15.65 9.56
C ALA A 122 2.26 16.63 10.71
N LYS A 123 1.83 17.86 10.40
CA LYS A 123 1.46 18.86 11.42
C LYS A 123 0.28 18.42 12.28
N ALA A 124 -0.67 17.68 11.69
CA ALA A 124 -1.82 17.13 12.39
C ALA A 124 -1.48 15.91 13.27
N GLY A 125 -0.22 15.46 13.31
CA GLY A 125 0.23 14.37 14.16
C GLY A 125 0.11 12.97 13.55
N ALA A 126 0.03 12.85 12.22
CA ALA A 126 0.08 11.54 11.58
C ALA A 126 1.41 10.84 11.92
N SER A 127 1.35 9.58 12.32
CA SER A 127 2.53 8.75 12.57
C SER A 127 3.10 8.20 11.26
N VAL A 128 2.23 7.98 10.28
CA VAL A 128 2.59 7.46 8.96
C VAL A 128 1.83 8.21 7.87
N ILE A 129 2.52 8.50 6.77
CA ILE A 129 1.92 8.97 5.53
C ILE A 129 2.01 7.86 4.48
N SER A 130 0.86 7.35 4.07
CA SER A 130 0.72 6.37 3.00
C SER A 130 0.52 7.07 1.67
N VAL A 131 1.41 6.83 0.71
CA VAL A 131 1.37 7.45 -0.62
C VAL A 131 1.06 6.39 -1.66
N LEU A 132 -0.04 6.55 -2.39
CA LEU A 132 -0.36 5.69 -3.54
C LEU A 132 0.58 6.04 -4.69
N THR A 133 1.31 5.05 -5.21
CA THR A 133 2.21 5.21 -6.37
C THR A 133 1.69 4.54 -7.64
N GLU A 134 0.53 3.88 -7.57
CA GLU A 134 -0.06 3.16 -8.70
C GLU A 134 -0.76 4.13 -9.67
N PRO A 135 -0.34 4.19 -10.95
CA PRO A 135 -0.78 5.23 -11.88
C PRO A 135 -2.13 4.98 -12.55
N GLU A 136 -2.52 3.73 -12.82
CA GLU A 136 -3.65 3.45 -13.69
C GLU A 136 -5.00 3.56 -12.96
N TRP A 137 -5.11 2.94 -11.79
CA TRP A 137 -6.33 2.91 -10.99
C TRP A 137 -6.39 3.96 -9.89
N PHE A 138 -5.24 4.31 -9.30
CA PHE A 138 -5.18 5.26 -8.18
C PHE A 138 -4.68 6.65 -8.58
N LYS A 139 -4.18 6.80 -9.81
CA LYS A 139 -3.61 8.05 -10.36
C LYS A 139 -2.49 8.61 -9.48
N GLY A 140 -1.71 7.71 -8.86
CA GLY A 140 -0.51 8.03 -8.08
C GLY A 140 0.76 7.85 -8.90
N THR A 141 1.88 8.35 -8.39
CA THR A 141 3.19 8.22 -9.06
C THR A 141 4.31 7.98 -8.06
N ILE A 142 5.43 7.42 -8.52
CA ILE A 142 6.65 7.31 -7.69
C ILE A 142 7.23 8.70 -7.35
N ASP A 143 7.00 9.70 -8.18
CA ASP A 143 7.43 11.08 -7.91
C ASP A 143 6.61 11.74 -6.80
N ASP A 144 5.33 11.35 -6.63
CA ASP A 144 4.56 11.77 -5.46
C ASP A 144 5.22 11.30 -4.16
N LEU A 145 5.73 10.05 -4.14
CA LEU A 145 6.44 9.51 -2.99
C LEU A 145 7.73 10.29 -2.71
N ARG A 146 8.53 10.59 -3.76
CA ARG A 146 9.75 11.40 -3.63
C ARG A 146 9.46 12.79 -3.11
N ALA A 147 8.48 13.48 -3.70
CA ALA A 147 8.09 14.82 -3.31
C ALA A 147 7.54 14.86 -1.87
N VAL A 148 6.74 13.86 -1.48
CA VAL A 148 6.27 13.71 -0.09
C VAL A 148 7.46 13.49 0.85
N ARG A 149 8.40 12.60 0.53
CA ARG A 149 9.55 12.39 1.40
C ARG A 149 10.38 13.67 1.54
N GLN A 150 10.64 14.38 0.45
CA GLN A 150 11.39 15.64 0.43
C GLN A 150 10.67 16.74 1.23
N SER A 151 9.34 16.86 1.12
CA SER A 151 8.60 17.92 1.82
C SER A 151 8.59 17.79 3.35
N LEU A 152 8.91 16.59 3.85
CA LEU A 152 9.02 16.24 5.26
C LEU A 152 10.45 16.38 5.81
N GLU A 153 11.43 16.76 4.98
CA GLU A 153 12.80 16.98 5.43
C GLU A 153 12.89 18.14 6.43
N GLY A 154 13.78 18.00 7.42
CA GLY A 154 13.98 18.98 8.49
C GLY A 154 12.88 18.99 9.57
N LEU A 155 11.78 18.23 9.41
CA LEU A 155 10.78 18.11 10.47
C LEU A 155 11.31 17.22 11.60
N PRO A 156 11.31 17.69 12.86
CA PRO A 156 11.57 16.82 13.99
C PRO A 156 10.43 15.78 14.08
N ASN A 157 10.77 14.53 14.42
CA ASN A 157 9.80 13.44 14.54
C ASN A 157 8.89 13.26 13.31
N ARG A 158 9.43 13.44 12.08
CA ARG A 158 8.65 13.26 10.84
C ARG A 158 7.91 11.91 10.83
N PRO A 159 6.73 11.82 10.20
CA PRO A 159 6.07 10.53 9.97
C PRO A 159 6.92 9.60 9.12
N ALA A 160 6.69 8.30 9.30
CA ALA A 160 7.20 7.30 8.36
C ALA A 160 6.41 7.36 7.05
N VAL A 161 7.08 7.13 5.93
CA VAL A 161 6.47 7.15 4.60
C VAL A 161 6.28 5.72 4.11
N LEU A 162 5.03 5.34 3.83
CA LEU A 162 4.67 4.05 3.26
C LEU A 162 4.44 4.21 1.75
N ARG A 163 5.15 3.42 0.93
CA ARG A 163 4.78 3.21 -0.47
C ARG A 163 3.58 2.26 -0.53
N LYS A 164 2.42 2.80 -0.91
CA LYS A 164 1.20 2.03 -1.09
C LYS A 164 1.10 1.61 -2.56
N GLU A 165 1.46 0.36 -2.82
CA GLU A 165 1.46 -0.23 -4.16
C GLU A 165 1.19 -1.74 -4.10
N PHE A 166 1.03 -2.37 -5.26
CA PHE A 166 0.99 -3.81 -5.48
C PHE A 166 2.40 -4.33 -5.73
N VAL A 167 3.13 -4.68 -4.66
CA VAL A 167 4.51 -5.16 -4.70
C VAL A 167 4.58 -6.67 -4.90
N PHE A 168 5.34 -7.12 -5.90
CA PHE A 168 5.54 -8.54 -6.24
C PHE A 168 6.99 -8.87 -6.66
N GLU A 169 7.90 -7.90 -6.69
CA GLU A 169 9.34 -8.10 -6.95
C GLU A 169 10.21 -7.22 -6.04
N GLU A 170 11.41 -7.69 -5.72
CA GLU A 170 12.44 -6.96 -4.94
C GLU A 170 12.80 -5.62 -5.60
N TYR A 171 12.78 -5.58 -6.93
CA TYR A 171 12.94 -4.36 -7.73
C TYR A 171 12.05 -3.21 -7.24
N GLN A 172 10.77 -3.49 -6.92
CA GLN A 172 9.83 -2.48 -6.44
C GLN A 172 10.18 -2.02 -5.01
N ILE A 173 10.74 -2.90 -4.18
CA ILE A 173 11.20 -2.55 -2.82
C ILE A 173 12.43 -1.65 -2.91
N LEU A 174 13.40 -2.00 -3.75
CA LEU A 174 14.59 -1.20 -4.00
C LEU A 174 14.24 0.18 -4.56
N GLU A 175 13.34 0.24 -5.55
CA GLU A 175 12.83 1.50 -6.08
C GLU A 175 12.12 2.33 -4.99
N ALA A 176 11.32 1.70 -4.12
CA ALA A 176 10.64 2.38 -3.02
C ALA A 176 11.65 3.01 -2.06
N ARG A 177 12.70 2.25 -1.72
CA ARG A 177 13.75 2.69 -0.81
C ARG A 177 14.50 3.90 -1.37
N LEU A 178 14.89 3.86 -2.64
CA LEU A 178 15.54 4.98 -3.34
C LEU A 178 14.62 6.19 -3.49
N ALA A 179 13.32 5.97 -3.66
CA ALA A 179 12.32 7.04 -3.65
C ALA A 179 12.02 7.59 -2.25
N GLY A 180 12.60 7.00 -1.20
CA GLY A 180 12.55 7.49 0.17
C GLY A 180 11.42 6.93 1.01
N ALA A 181 10.82 5.81 0.63
CA ALA A 181 9.93 5.06 1.51
C ALA A 181 10.70 4.52 2.73
N ASP A 182 10.02 4.53 3.87
CA ASP A 182 10.46 3.88 5.10
C ASP A 182 9.92 2.45 5.20
N THR A 183 8.81 2.15 4.49
CA THR A 183 8.19 0.83 4.41
C THR A 183 7.36 0.65 3.12
N VAL A 184 7.00 -0.58 2.80
CA VAL A 184 6.20 -0.97 1.63
C VAL A 184 5.00 -1.85 2.03
N LEU A 185 3.98 -1.90 1.16
CA LEU A 185 2.83 -2.79 1.35
C LEU A 185 3.06 -4.15 0.66
N LEU A 186 2.94 -5.25 1.40
CA LEU A 186 2.81 -6.60 0.84
C LEU A 186 1.37 -7.10 1.00
N ILE A 187 0.80 -7.65 -0.08
CA ILE A 187 -0.60 -8.12 -0.11
C ILE A 187 -0.61 -9.64 -0.19
N VAL A 188 -0.88 -10.32 0.92
CA VAL A 188 -0.85 -11.80 1.03
C VAL A 188 -1.73 -12.49 -0.03
N LYS A 189 -2.88 -11.92 -0.38
CA LYS A 189 -3.78 -12.51 -1.39
C LYS A 189 -3.16 -12.56 -2.81
N MET A 190 -2.15 -11.74 -3.08
CA MET A 190 -1.52 -11.58 -4.38
C MET A 190 -0.21 -12.37 -4.51
N LEU A 191 0.34 -12.84 -3.40
CA LEU A 191 1.67 -13.43 -3.32
C LEU A 191 1.55 -14.87 -2.81
N ASP A 192 2.24 -15.81 -3.46
CA ASP A 192 2.45 -17.12 -2.86
C ASP A 192 3.39 -17.00 -1.65
N ILE A 193 3.43 -18.04 -0.82
CA ILE A 193 4.17 -18.03 0.45
C ILE A 193 5.67 -17.86 0.26
N GLU A 194 6.23 -18.43 -0.82
CA GLU A 194 7.66 -18.37 -1.13
C GLU A 194 8.05 -16.94 -1.49
N LEU A 195 7.30 -16.33 -2.42
CA LEU A 195 7.50 -14.95 -2.83
C LEU A 195 7.27 -13.97 -1.69
N LEU A 196 6.20 -14.14 -0.90
CA LEU A 196 5.92 -13.31 0.27
C LEU A 196 7.09 -13.34 1.26
N THR A 197 7.60 -14.53 1.55
CA THR A 197 8.73 -14.72 2.49
C THR A 197 9.99 -14.04 1.96
N ARG A 198 10.29 -14.22 0.68
CA ARG A 198 11.43 -13.56 0.03
C ARG A 198 11.34 -12.04 0.12
N LEU A 199 10.19 -11.46 -0.23
CA LEU A 199 9.97 -10.01 -0.19
C LEU A 199 9.94 -9.45 1.25
N TYR A 200 9.54 -10.25 2.23
CA TYR A 200 9.54 -9.86 3.64
C TYR A 200 10.96 -9.78 4.23
N HIS A 201 11.88 -10.62 3.75
CA HIS A 201 13.26 -10.67 4.24
C HIS A 201 14.25 -9.78 3.47
N TYR A 202 13.85 -9.27 2.31
CA TYR A 202 14.63 -8.32 1.51
C TYR A 202 14.62 -6.92 2.15
#